data_AF-A0A6G4MVG5-F1
#
_entry.id   AF-A0A6G4MVG5-F1
#
_cell.length_a   1.000
_cell.length_b   1.000
_cell.length_c   1.000
_cell.angle_alpha   90.00
_cell.angle_beta   90.00
_cell.angle_gamma   90.00
#
_symmetry.space_group_name_H-M   'P 1'
#
loop_
_entity.id
_entity.type
_entity.pdbx_description
1 polymer ?
#
loop_
_entity_poly.entity_id
_entity_poly.type
_entity_poly.pdbx_seq_one_letter_code
_entity_poly.pdbx_strand_id
1 'polypeptide(L)'
;MATKHINDELWHRIEVLTVRANARQNLIRPVKEADVLHLVLQRGLELLTDDDLLQLGKYRRPIGFVLRRPGMEMLKLDTLSMADAATILMRSGPATLCIWSRDDILRQASEAVIRERLPEMALLSEGDDRARFQTLLPGVWNAANRGETAVISLRADNADLAIARITDLMCESLLGYKGQRAYRAGENEQGEES
;
A
#
# COMPACT_ATOMS: atom_id res chain seq x y z
N MET A 1 -14.62 -16.22 4.25
CA MET A 1 -15.13 -15.48 3.07
C MET A 1 -16.02 -14.36 3.54
N ALA A 2 -15.53 -13.12 3.52
CA ALA A 2 -16.24 -11.93 4.01
C ALA A 2 -17.10 -11.27 2.91
N THR A 3 -17.98 -12.04 2.27
CA THR A 3 -18.96 -11.57 1.27
C THR A 3 -20.40 -11.96 1.62
N LYS A 4 -20.67 -12.36 2.87
CA LYS A 4 -21.95 -12.95 3.24
C LYS A 4 -23.11 -11.97 3.48
N HIS A 5 -22.92 -10.65 3.28
CA HIS A 5 -23.95 -9.64 3.58
C HIS A 5 -24.05 -8.46 2.60
N ILE A 6 -23.66 -8.62 1.33
CA ILE A 6 -24.09 -7.65 0.30
C ILE A 6 -25.41 -8.17 -0.28
N ASN A 7 -26.48 -7.39 -0.14
CA ASN A 7 -27.78 -7.67 -0.76
C ASN A 7 -27.59 -7.82 -2.29
N ASP A 8 -28.20 -8.82 -2.92
CA ASP A 8 -28.13 -9.06 -4.37
C ASP A 8 -28.46 -7.80 -5.18
N GLU A 9 -29.36 -6.95 -4.67
CA GLU A 9 -29.67 -5.65 -5.26
C GLU A 9 -28.48 -4.68 -5.25
N LEU A 10 -27.73 -4.61 -4.15
CA LEU A 10 -26.53 -3.78 -4.04
C LEU A 10 -25.42 -4.31 -4.94
N TRP A 11 -25.29 -5.63 -5.03
CA TRP A 11 -24.32 -6.26 -5.93
C TRP A 11 -24.63 -5.95 -7.39
N HIS A 12 -25.89 -6.10 -7.79
CA HIS A 12 -26.33 -5.74 -9.14
C HIS A 12 -26.06 -4.26 -9.49
N ARG A 13 -26.26 -3.35 -8.52
CA ARG A 13 -25.93 -1.93 -8.72
C ARG A 13 -24.44 -1.71 -8.96
N ILE A 14 -23.56 -2.45 -8.28
CA ILE A 14 -22.10 -2.39 -8.52
C ILE A 14 -21.74 -2.92 -9.91
N GLU A 15 -22.35 -4.02 -10.35
CA GLU A 15 -22.15 -4.57 -11.70
C GLU A 15 -22.54 -3.54 -12.78
N VAL A 16 -23.71 -2.92 -12.65
CA VAL A 16 -24.19 -1.88 -13.58
C VAL A 16 -23.23 -0.68 -13.61
N LEU A 17 -22.76 -0.21 -12.46
CA LEU A 17 -21.77 0.87 -12.38
C LEU A 17 -20.43 0.47 -13.04
N THR A 18 -20.02 -0.79 -12.91
CA THR A 18 -18.80 -1.32 -13.54
C THR A 18 -18.90 -1.34 -15.05
N VAL A 19 -20.02 -1.82 -15.60
CA VAL A 19 -20.28 -1.79 -17.06
C VAL A 19 -20.29 -0.35 -17.56
N ARG A 20 -20.95 0.56 -16.83
CA ARG A 20 -21.03 1.98 -17.19
C ARG A 20 -19.66 2.67 -17.18
N ALA A 21 -18.82 2.38 -16.18
CA ALA A 21 -17.45 2.89 -16.10
C ALA A 21 -16.59 2.39 -17.28
N ASN A 22 -16.66 1.09 -17.60
CA ASN A 22 -15.94 0.49 -18.72
C ASN A 22 -16.35 1.06 -20.08
N ALA A 23 -17.66 1.23 -20.31
CA ALA A 23 -18.20 1.81 -21.53
C ALA A 23 -17.70 3.24 -21.75
N ARG A 24 -17.61 4.04 -20.68
CA ARG A 24 -17.16 5.44 -20.77
C ARG A 24 -15.66 5.61 -20.96
N GLN A 25 -14.88 4.61 -20.58
CA GLN A 25 -13.43 4.64 -20.70
C GLN A 25 -12.91 3.99 -21.99
N ASN A 26 -13.82 3.66 -22.93
CA ASN A 26 -13.50 2.98 -24.18
C ASN A 26 -12.66 1.71 -23.99
N LEU A 27 -12.82 1.02 -22.85
CA LEU A 27 -12.06 -0.18 -22.49
C LEU A 27 -10.53 -0.01 -22.49
N ILE A 28 -9.99 1.21 -22.50
CA ILE A 28 -8.53 1.46 -22.52
C ILE A 28 -7.87 0.79 -21.31
N ARG A 29 -8.57 0.75 -20.17
CA ARG A 29 -8.21 -0.05 -19.00
C ARG A 29 -9.49 -0.62 -18.40
N PRO A 30 -9.66 -1.96 -18.36
CA PRO A 30 -10.86 -2.54 -17.78
C PRO A 30 -10.91 -2.28 -16.27
N VAL A 31 -11.99 -1.62 -15.85
CA VAL A 31 -12.36 -1.38 -14.45
C VAL A 31 -12.97 -2.66 -13.88
N LYS A 32 -12.48 -3.10 -12.73
CA LYS A 32 -13.00 -4.29 -12.04
C LYS A 32 -14.10 -3.89 -11.04
N GLU A 33 -15.05 -4.77 -10.80
CA GLU A 33 -16.13 -4.59 -9.80
C GLU A 33 -15.58 -4.25 -8.42
N ALA A 34 -14.45 -4.86 -8.04
CA ALA A 34 -13.78 -4.57 -6.77
C ALA A 34 -13.27 -3.13 -6.67
N ASP A 35 -12.92 -2.47 -7.79
CA ASP A 35 -12.49 -1.07 -7.80
C ASP A 35 -13.70 -0.14 -7.63
N VAL A 36 -14.83 -0.48 -8.26
CA VAL A 36 -16.11 0.23 -8.10
C VAL A 36 -16.63 0.06 -6.69
N LEU A 37 -16.65 -1.15 -6.14
CA LEU A 37 -17.05 -1.43 -4.76
C LEU A 37 -16.20 -0.62 -3.78
N HIS A 38 -14.89 -0.54 -4.00
CA HIS A 38 -14.02 0.24 -3.12
C HIS A 38 -14.33 1.74 -3.17
N LEU A 39 -14.61 2.29 -4.35
CA LEU A 39 -15.07 3.67 -4.50
C LEU A 39 -16.43 3.90 -3.81
N VAL A 40 -17.36 2.95 -3.95
CA VAL A 40 -18.66 2.94 -3.24
C VAL A 40 -18.46 2.94 -1.73
N LEU A 41 -17.54 2.14 -1.20
CA LEU A 41 -17.26 2.09 0.25
C LEU A 41 -16.64 3.39 0.76
N GLN A 42 -15.85 4.08 -0.07
CA GLN A 42 -15.21 5.35 0.32
C GLN A 42 -16.18 6.55 0.29
N ARG A 43 -17.09 6.61 -0.68
CA ARG A 43 -17.93 7.79 -0.92
C ARG A 43 -19.42 7.58 -0.67
N GLY A 44 -19.88 6.34 -0.62
CA GLY A 44 -21.30 5.99 -0.58
C GLY A 44 -21.90 5.89 -1.98
N LEU A 45 -22.74 4.86 -2.19
CA LEU A 45 -23.32 4.52 -3.49
C LEU A 45 -24.15 5.66 -4.11
N GLU A 46 -24.87 6.41 -3.27
CA GLU A 46 -25.78 7.48 -3.69
C GLU A 46 -25.08 8.78 -4.05
N LEU A 47 -23.81 8.92 -3.67
CA LEU A 47 -23.00 10.11 -3.88
C LEU A 47 -22.07 9.98 -5.09
N LEU A 48 -22.10 8.84 -5.79
CA LEU A 48 -21.27 8.61 -6.96
C LEU A 48 -21.81 9.37 -8.17
N THR A 49 -20.97 10.24 -8.70
CA THR A 49 -21.24 10.96 -9.93
C THR A 49 -20.66 10.26 -11.16
N ASP A 50 -21.13 10.69 -12.31
CA ASP A 50 -20.63 10.28 -13.61
C ASP A 50 -19.14 10.60 -13.83
N ASP A 51 -18.65 11.69 -13.23
CA ASP A 51 -17.24 12.08 -13.27
C ASP A 51 -16.38 11.17 -12.38
N ASP A 52 -16.91 10.69 -11.26
CA ASP A 52 -16.22 9.72 -10.40
C ASP A 52 -16.00 8.39 -11.12
N LEU A 53 -16.96 7.98 -11.97
CA LEU A 53 -16.82 6.80 -12.82
C LEU A 53 -15.78 6.98 -13.93
N LEU A 54 -15.59 8.20 -14.45
CA LEU A 54 -14.50 8.50 -15.39
C LEU A 54 -13.14 8.47 -14.69
N GLN A 55 -13.09 8.87 -13.42
CA GLN A 55 -11.88 8.78 -12.62
C GLN A 55 -11.49 7.33 -12.29
N LEU A 56 -12.40 6.35 -12.35
CA LEU A 56 -12.07 4.93 -12.11
C LEU A 56 -10.96 4.37 -13.01
N GLY A 57 -10.80 4.86 -14.24
CA GLY A 57 -9.75 4.42 -15.15
C GLY A 57 -8.37 4.90 -14.70
N LYS A 58 -8.37 6.05 -14.02
CA LYS A 58 -7.21 6.65 -13.35
C LYS A 58 -7.09 6.19 -11.90
N TYR A 59 -8.14 5.59 -11.33
CA TYR A 59 -8.16 5.12 -9.96
C TYR A 59 -7.10 4.04 -9.82
N ARG A 60 -6.13 4.34 -8.97
CA ARG A 60 -5.22 3.35 -8.41
C ARG A 60 -5.71 3.16 -7.01
N ARG A 61 -5.93 1.89 -6.64
CA ARG A 61 -6.16 1.55 -5.24
C ARG A 61 -5.04 2.21 -4.44
N PRO A 62 -5.34 2.85 -3.29
CA PRO A 62 -4.34 3.57 -2.51
C PRO A 62 -3.49 2.58 -1.70
N ILE A 63 -3.00 1.54 -2.36
CA ILE A 63 -2.18 0.46 -1.85
C ILE A 63 -1.13 0.11 -2.91
N GLY A 64 0.05 -0.23 -2.44
CA GLY A 64 1.10 -0.77 -3.28
C GLY A 64 2.18 -1.45 -2.44
N PHE A 65 3.26 -1.82 -3.11
CA PHE A 65 4.29 -2.64 -2.49
C PHE A 65 5.68 -2.17 -2.89
N VAL A 66 6.61 -2.20 -1.94
CA VAL A 66 8.03 -1.96 -2.18
C VAL A 66 8.80 -3.20 -1.74
N LEU A 67 9.55 -3.80 -2.66
CA LEU A 67 10.41 -4.94 -2.37
C LEU A 67 11.85 -4.46 -2.24
N ARG A 68 12.46 -4.75 -1.10
CA ARG A 68 13.89 -4.51 -0.84
C ARG A 68 14.64 -5.82 -0.79
N ARG A 69 15.75 -5.89 -1.52
CA ARG A 69 16.74 -6.98 -1.45
C ARG A 69 18.11 -6.41 -1.07
N PRO A 70 18.96 -7.17 -0.36
CA PRO A 70 20.30 -6.72 0.00
C PRO A 70 21.12 -6.39 -1.25
N GLY A 71 21.78 -5.23 -1.27
CA GLY A 71 22.65 -4.81 -2.38
C GLY A 71 21.94 -4.47 -3.70
N MET A 72 20.60 -4.40 -3.71
CA MET A 72 19.82 -4.06 -4.90
C MET A 72 18.97 -2.80 -4.65
N GLU A 73 18.62 -2.12 -5.75
CA GLU A 73 17.62 -1.06 -5.70
C GLU A 73 16.25 -1.60 -5.24
N MET A 74 15.51 -0.75 -4.52
CA MET A 74 14.16 -1.08 -4.11
C MET A 74 13.23 -1.11 -5.33
N LEU A 75 12.45 -2.17 -5.45
CA LEU A 75 11.49 -2.35 -6.54
C LEU A 75 10.10 -1.91 -6.10
N LYS A 76 9.54 -0.93 -6.81
CA LYS A 76 8.13 -0.51 -6.67
C LYS A 76 7.25 -1.46 -7.47
N LEU A 77 6.27 -2.06 -6.81
CA LEU A 77 5.39 -3.09 -7.36
C LEU A 77 3.91 -2.65 -7.30
N ASP A 78 3.66 -1.34 -7.37
CA ASP A 78 2.36 -0.71 -7.09
C ASP A 78 1.24 -1.09 -8.08
N THR A 79 1.59 -1.75 -9.19
CA THR A 79 0.63 -2.27 -10.17
C THR A 79 0.18 -3.70 -9.87
N LEU A 80 0.83 -4.39 -8.94
CA LEU A 80 0.57 -5.79 -8.63
C LEU A 80 -0.60 -5.96 -7.67
N SER A 81 -1.18 -7.15 -7.66
CA SER A 81 -2.03 -7.58 -6.54
C SER A 81 -1.16 -8.06 -5.37
N MET A 82 -1.72 -8.09 -4.15
CA MET A 82 -1.04 -8.68 -2.99
C MET A 82 -0.69 -10.16 -3.23
N ALA A 83 -1.54 -10.89 -3.96
CA ALA A 83 -1.29 -12.27 -4.32
C ALA A 83 -0.02 -12.42 -5.17
N ASP A 84 0.15 -11.57 -6.19
CA ASP A 84 1.31 -11.57 -7.07
C ASP A 84 2.57 -11.08 -6.34
N ALA A 85 2.44 -10.03 -5.52
CA ALA A 85 3.53 -9.54 -4.70
C ALA A 85 4.03 -10.60 -3.70
N ALA A 86 3.13 -11.38 -3.09
CA ALA A 86 3.49 -12.52 -2.25
C ALA A 86 4.22 -13.61 -3.05
N THR A 87 3.79 -13.89 -4.29
CA THR A 87 4.48 -14.84 -5.17
C THR A 87 5.89 -14.38 -5.55
N ILE A 88 6.07 -13.10 -5.81
CA ILE A 88 7.39 -12.53 -6.04
C ILE A 88 8.24 -12.65 -4.78
N LEU A 89 7.70 -12.30 -3.61
CA LEU A 89 8.41 -12.41 -2.33
C LEU A 89 8.92 -13.83 -2.08
N MET A 90 8.08 -14.85 -2.29
CA MET A 90 8.47 -16.27 -2.18
C MET A 90 9.66 -16.64 -3.06
N ARG A 91 9.73 -16.08 -4.27
CA ARG A 91 10.75 -16.40 -5.27
C ARG A 91 11.99 -15.52 -5.18
N SER A 92 11.96 -14.49 -4.33
CA SER A 92 12.99 -13.46 -4.28
C SER A 92 14.21 -13.82 -3.42
N GLY A 93 14.15 -14.90 -2.63
CA GLY A 93 15.12 -15.17 -1.57
C GLY A 93 14.95 -14.19 -0.40
N PRO A 94 16.02 -13.94 0.39
CA PRO A 94 15.99 -12.98 1.49
C PRO A 94 15.60 -11.58 1.03
N ALA A 95 14.42 -11.12 1.47
CA ALA A 95 13.87 -9.85 1.04
C ALA A 95 12.91 -9.27 2.07
N THR A 96 12.76 -7.95 2.06
CA THR A 96 11.75 -7.26 2.88
C THR A 96 10.70 -6.66 1.95
N LEU A 97 9.45 -7.08 2.10
CA LEU A 97 8.32 -6.50 1.39
C LEU A 97 7.61 -5.47 2.29
N CYS A 98 7.50 -4.24 1.83
CA CYS A 98 6.67 -3.22 2.45
C CYS A 98 5.32 -3.17 1.73
N ILE A 99 4.24 -3.38 2.47
CA ILE A 99 2.86 -3.05 2.08
C ILE A 99 2.61 -1.62 2.53
N TRP A 100 2.33 -0.71 1.60
CA TRP A 100 1.93 0.65 1.94
C TRP A 100 0.48 0.86 1.54
N SER A 101 -0.33 1.48 2.40
CA SER A 101 -1.69 1.91 2.06
C SER A 101 -2.18 2.96 3.05
N ARG A 102 -2.84 4.00 2.55
CA ARG A 102 -3.53 4.98 3.43
C ARG A 102 -4.82 4.41 4.03
N ASP A 103 -5.38 3.38 3.38
CA ASP A 103 -6.63 2.72 3.73
C ASP A 103 -6.30 1.47 4.58
N ASP A 104 -6.77 1.47 5.83
CA ASP A 104 -6.53 0.38 6.77
C ASP A 104 -7.22 -0.93 6.35
N ILE A 105 -8.37 -0.86 5.67
CA ILE A 105 -9.12 -2.05 5.23
C ILE A 105 -8.32 -2.77 4.15
N LEU A 106 -7.84 -2.05 3.13
CA LEU A 106 -7.01 -2.63 2.07
C LEU A 106 -5.70 -3.19 2.61
N ARG A 107 -5.11 -2.48 3.58
CA ARG A 107 -3.88 -2.91 4.25
C ARG A 107 -4.09 -4.20 5.03
N GLN A 108 -5.10 -4.26 5.90
CA GLN A 108 -5.44 -5.45 6.68
C GLN A 108 -5.84 -6.64 5.80
N ALA A 109 -6.58 -6.40 4.71
CA ALA A 109 -6.90 -7.44 3.74
C ALA A 109 -5.64 -8.02 3.09
N SER A 110 -4.66 -7.17 2.79
CA SER A 110 -3.38 -7.60 2.21
C SER A 110 -2.51 -8.35 3.22
N GLU A 111 -2.52 -7.93 4.48
CA GLU A 111 -1.89 -8.68 5.56
C GLU A 111 -2.52 -10.06 5.76
N ALA A 112 -3.84 -10.18 5.66
CA ALA A 112 -4.52 -11.48 5.74
C ALA A 112 -4.05 -12.43 4.63
N VAL A 113 -3.87 -11.93 3.39
CA VAL A 113 -3.31 -12.72 2.29
C VAL A 113 -1.88 -13.17 2.58
N ILE A 114 -1.04 -12.32 3.19
CA ILE A 114 0.31 -12.71 3.63
C ILE A 114 0.24 -13.79 4.70
N ARG A 115 -0.58 -13.62 5.74
CA ARG A 115 -0.72 -14.61 6.82
C ARG A 115 -1.23 -15.96 6.29
N GLU A 116 -2.12 -15.95 5.29
CA GLU A 116 -2.64 -17.16 4.67
C GLU A 116 -1.60 -17.86 3.79
N ARG A 117 -0.88 -17.11 2.93
CA ARG A 117 0.05 -17.69 1.96
C ARG A 117 1.44 -17.97 2.53
N LEU A 118 1.84 -17.23 3.56
CA LEU A 118 3.17 -17.22 4.16
C LEU A 118 3.06 -17.18 5.69
N PRO A 119 2.51 -18.22 6.33
CA PRO A 119 2.19 -18.22 7.76
C PRO A 119 3.42 -18.06 8.66
N GLU A 120 4.56 -18.59 8.24
CA GLU A 120 5.83 -18.53 8.98
C GLU A 120 6.58 -17.20 8.79
N MET A 121 6.06 -16.30 7.95
CA MET A 121 6.73 -15.05 7.61
C MET A 121 6.52 -14.01 8.71
N ALA A 122 7.60 -13.38 9.15
CA ALA A 122 7.51 -12.25 10.07
C ALA A 122 6.75 -11.09 9.41
N LEU A 123 5.61 -10.71 9.98
CA LEU A 123 4.81 -9.56 9.56
C LEU A 123 4.75 -8.53 10.70
N LEU A 124 5.27 -7.34 10.44
CA LEU A 124 5.19 -6.20 11.35
C LEU A 124 4.16 -5.19 10.83
N SER A 125 3.07 -4.96 11.57
CA SER A 125 2.00 -4.04 11.17
C SER A 125 1.97 -2.78 12.03
N GLU A 126 1.91 -1.60 11.39
CA GLU A 126 1.70 -0.32 12.07
C GLU A 126 0.29 -0.22 12.68
N GLY A 127 -0.65 -1.03 12.18
CA GLY A 127 -2.03 -1.04 12.64
C GLY A 127 -2.24 -1.68 14.02
N ASP A 128 -1.29 -2.51 14.48
CA ASP A 128 -1.45 -3.28 15.72
C ASP A 128 -1.08 -2.42 16.94
N ASP A 129 0.14 -1.87 16.94
CA ASP A 129 0.66 -1.00 17.99
C ASP A 129 1.80 -0.16 17.42
N ARG A 130 1.62 1.16 17.39
CA ARG A 130 2.60 2.10 16.82
C ARG A 130 3.93 2.12 17.58
N ALA A 131 3.92 2.02 18.91
CA ALA A 131 5.14 2.07 19.71
C ALA A 131 5.96 0.78 19.50
N ARG A 132 5.27 -0.37 19.48
CA ARG A 132 5.88 -1.65 19.14
C ARG A 132 6.40 -1.66 17.69
N PHE A 133 5.62 -1.13 16.75
CA PHE A 133 6.03 -1.02 15.35
C PHE A 133 7.34 -0.25 15.22
N GLN A 134 7.40 0.94 15.79
CA GLN A 134 8.60 1.79 15.74
C GLN A 134 9.82 1.12 16.38
N THR A 135 9.63 0.40 17.48
CA THR A 135 10.71 -0.29 18.19
C THR A 135 11.27 -1.46 17.38
N LEU A 136 10.41 -2.23 16.70
CA LEU A 136 10.81 -3.44 15.97
C LEU A 136 11.23 -3.16 14.51
N LEU A 137 10.84 -2.00 13.96
CA LEU A 137 11.07 -1.65 12.56
C LEU A 137 12.54 -1.83 12.13
N PRO A 138 13.57 -1.38 12.87
CA PRO A 138 14.96 -1.58 12.46
C PRO A 138 15.40 -3.03 12.32
N GLY A 139 14.90 -3.91 13.20
CA GLY A 139 15.18 -5.34 13.13
C GLY A 139 14.54 -6.00 11.92
N VAL A 140 13.28 -5.67 11.64
CA VAL A 140 12.49 -6.25 10.55
C VAL A 140 12.90 -5.69 9.19
N TRP A 141 13.18 -4.39 9.09
CA TRP A 141 13.64 -3.75 7.86
C TRP A 141 14.98 -4.33 7.38
N ASN A 142 15.85 -4.73 8.32
CA ASN A 142 17.14 -5.33 8.05
C ASN A 142 17.15 -6.86 8.03
N ALA A 143 15.99 -7.53 8.12
CA ALA A 143 15.88 -8.98 8.09
C ALA A 143 16.58 -9.61 6.87
N ALA A 144 16.40 -9.00 5.70
CA ALA A 144 17.04 -9.47 4.46
C ALA A 144 18.58 -9.52 4.54
N ASN A 145 19.22 -8.60 5.27
CA ASN A 145 20.67 -8.61 5.47
C ASN A 145 21.15 -9.79 6.33
N ARG A 146 20.25 -10.41 7.12
CA ARG A 146 20.52 -11.61 7.92
C ARG A 146 20.12 -12.91 7.19
N GLY A 147 19.71 -12.82 5.93
CA GLY A 147 19.22 -13.98 5.18
C GLY A 147 17.75 -14.32 5.46
N GLU A 148 17.00 -13.45 6.13
CA GLU A 148 15.60 -13.64 6.47
C GLU A 148 14.67 -12.91 5.49
N THR A 149 13.47 -13.42 5.28
CA THR A 149 12.41 -12.71 4.56
C THR A 149 11.43 -12.13 5.58
N ALA A 150 10.94 -10.92 5.34
CA ALA A 150 10.00 -10.27 6.25
C ALA A 150 9.03 -9.35 5.50
N VAL A 151 7.91 -9.05 6.15
CA VAL A 151 6.89 -8.12 5.65
C VAL A 151 6.67 -7.01 6.66
N ILE A 152 6.59 -5.78 6.16
CA ILE A 152 6.21 -4.60 6.94
C ILE A 152 4.94 -4.04 6.31
N SER A 153 3.99 -3.62 7.14
CA SER A 153 2.73 -3.04 6.72
C SER A 153 2.55 -1.69 7.39
N LEU A 154 2.44 -0.61 6.61
CA LEU A 154 2.41 0.76 7.12
C LEU A 154 1.47 1.68 6.34
N ARG A 155 1.16 2.82 6.95
CA ARG A 155 0.32 3.86 6.34
C ARG A 155 1.15 4.84 5.52
N ALA A 156 0.89 4.89 4.21
CA ALA A 156 1.43 5.90 3.31
C ALA A 156 0.57 6.03 2.06
N ASP A 157 0.65 7.18 1.38
CA ASP A 157 -0.13 7.46 0.17
C ASP A 157 0.51 6.92 -1.12
N ASN A 158 1.83 6.68 -1.10
CA ASN A 158 2.57 6.13 -2.23
C ASN A 158 3.90 5.50 -1.76
N ALA A 159 4.59 4.83 -2.68
CA ALA A 159 5.86 4.15 -2.41
C ALA A 159 6.98 5.08 -1.91
N ASP A 160 7.10 6.29 -2.47
CA ASP A 160 8.15 7.24 -2.07
C ASP A 160 7.94 7.75 -0.64
N LEU A 161 6.71 8.07 -0.29
CA LEU A 161 6.33 8.44 1.06
C LEU A 161 6.46 7.26 2.03
N ALA A 162 6.20 6.04 1.59
CA ALA A 162 6.43 4.85 2.40
C ALA A 162 7.91 4.66 2.73
N ILE A 163 8.79 4.79 1.72
CA ILE A 163 10.25 4.69 1.90
C ILE A 163 10.74 5.80 2.82
N ALA A 164 10.35 7.06 2.57
CA ALA A 164 10.74 8.20 3.41
C ALA A 164 10.29 7.99 4.86
N ARG A 165 9.06 7.54 5.08
CA ARG A 165 8.52 7.25 6.43
C ARG A 165 9.27 6.12 7.12
N ILE A 166 9.65 5.06 6.40
CA ILE A 166 10.49 4.00 6.96
C ILE A 166 11.82 4.59 7.40
N THR A 167 12.49 5.37 6.54
CA THR A 167 13.76 6.01 6.88
C THR A 167 13.63 6.93 8.09
N ASP A 168 12.59 7.75 8.15
CA ASP A 168 12.33 8.61 9.30
C ASP A 168 12.16 7.78 10.58
N LEU A 169 11.27 6.80 10.59
CA LEU A 169 11.02 5.94 11.76
C LEU A 169 12.26 5.15 12.20
N MET A 170 13.09 4.72 11.24
CA MET A 170 14.39 4.10 11.50
C MET A 170 15.34 5.05 12.22
N CYS A 171 15.47 6.28 11.73
CA CYS A 171 16.29 7.33 12.35
C CYS A 171 15.78 7.67 13.76
N GLU A 172 14.47 7.84 13.94
CA GLU A 172 13.87 8.11 15.24
C GLU A 172 14.15 6.98 16.24
N SER A 173 14.00 5.72 15.80
CA SER A 173 14.23 4.53 16.64
C SER A 173 15.70 4.36 17.03
N LEU A 174 16.63 4.53 16.08
CA LEU A 174 18.06 4.28 16.31
C LEU A 174 18.77 5.42 17.03
N LEU A 175 18.34 6.66 16.79
CA LEU A 175 19.02 7.85 17.31
C LEU A 175 18.27 8.51 18.49
N GLY A 176 17.10 7.98 18.87
CA GLY A 176 16.23 8.60 19.88
C GLY A 176 15.68 9.97 19.47
N TYR A 177 15.81 10.34 18.19
CA TYR A 177 15.40 11.62 17.67
C TYR A 177 13.87 11.67 17.56
N LYS A 178 13.21 12.54 18.32
CA LYS A 178 11.82 12.92 18.05
C LYS A 178 11.83 14.13 17.12
N GLY A 179 11.83 13.86 15.80
CA GLY A 179 11.45 14.81 14.76
C GLY A 179 12.19 16.14 14.69
N GLN A 180 13.25 16.19 13.88
CA GLN A 180 13.38 17.25 12.89
C GLN A 180 13.44 16.55 11.53
N ARG A 181 12.52 16.92 10.63
CA ARG A 181 12.41 16.40 9.26
C ARG A 181 13.82 16.19 8.69
N ALA A 182 14.12 14.97 8.26
CA ALA A 182 15.36 14.68 7.55
C ALA A 182 15.51 15.72 6.43
N TYR A 183 16.61 16.47 6.50
CA TYR A 183 17.01 17.53 5.60
C TYR A 183 16.70 17.17 4.14
N ARG A 184 15.80 17.92 3.49
CA ARG A 184 15.64 17.90 2.02
C ARG A 184 16.72 18.81 1.44
N ALA A 185 17.77 18.23 0.87
CA ALA A 185 18.65 18.96 -0.02
C ALA A 185 17.83 19.36 -1.27
N GLY A 186 17.44 20.63 -1.38
CA GLY A 186 16.68 21.09 -2.55
C GLY A 186 16.03 22.48 -2.51
N GLU A 187 16.10 23.24 -1.41
CA GLU A 187 15.63 24.64 -1.40
C GLU A 187 16.67 25.51 -0.70
N ASN A 188 17.69 25.93 -1.45
CA ASN A 188 18.50 27.12 -1.16
C ASN A 188 19.38 27.42 -2.39
N GLU A 189 18.74 27.88 -3.46
CA GLU A 189 19.39 28.73 -4.48
C GLU A 189 18.35 29.70 -5.06
N GLN A 190 17.86 30.63 -4.24
CA GLN A 190 17.51 31.96 -4.74
C GLN A 190 18.01 32.97 -3.72
N GLY A 191 19.15 33.57 -4.04
CA GLY A 191 19.64 34.73 -3.33
C GLY A 191 18.73 35.92 -3.56
N GLU A 192 18.80 36.86 -2.64
CA GLU A 192 18.81 38.29 -2.95
C GLU A 192 19.33 39.00 -1.70
N GLU A 193 20.58 39.45 -1.79
CA GLU A 193 21.08 40.57 -1.00
C GLU A 193 20.36 41.84 -1.47
N SER A 194 19.78 42.59 -0.54
CA SER A 194 19.65 44.06 -0.57
C SER A 194 19.34 44.57 0.84
#